data_AF-A0A3C1YCY9-F1
#
_entry.id   AF-A0A3C1YCY9-F1
#
_cell.length_a   1.000
_cell.length_b   1.000
_cell.length_c   1.000
_cell.angle_alpha   90.00
_cell.angle_beta   90.00
_cell.angle_gamma   90.00
#
_symmetry.space_group_name_H-M   'P 1'
#
loop_
_entity.id
_entity.type
_entity.pdbx_description
1 polymer ?
#
loop_
_entity_poly.entity_id
_entity_poly.type
_entity_poly.pdbx_seq_one_letter_code
_entity_poly.pdbx_strand_id
1 'polypeptide(L)'
;TGCSTFREPEIKVVTQIEKTKVPIVARPKPIDLVDTRVYVVTKDNYESFVKEFTEEHGELAYVVLSMKDYENLAINIADLRRYIEQQTEIIVYYENAVKPNPADDTSK
;
A
#
# COMPACT_ATOMS: atom_id res chain seq x y z
N THR A 1 37.82 49.91 -44.42
CA THR A 1 37.63 48.46 -44.63
C THR A 1 38.23 47.73 -43.45
N GLY A 2 37.47 46.87 -42.78
CA GLY A 2 38.03 45.89 -41.83
C GLY A 2 38.08 46.31 -40.36
N CYS A 3 36.96 46.18 -39.64
CA CYS A 3 36.94 46.07 -38.18
C CYS A 3 35.98 44.93 -37.79
N SER A 4 36.22 43.73 -38.31
CA SER A 4 35.31 42.57 -38.20
C SER A 4 36.00 41.30 -37.66
N THR A 5 37.13 41.43 -36.97
CA THR A 5 37.92 40.27 -36.51
C THR A 5 37.68 39.84 -35.07
N PHE A 6 36.89 40.56 -34.27
CA PHE A 6 36.47 40.08 -32.95
C PHE A 6 35.03 39.57 -33.03
N ARG A 7 34.88 38.26 -33.25
CA ARG A 7 33.63 37.55 -32.98
C ARG A 7 33.50 37.42 -31.47
N GLU A 8 32.44 37.98 -30.91
CA GLU A 8 32.07 37.72 -29.52
C GLU A 8 31.82 36.21 -29.34
N PRO A 9 32.31 35.60 -28.25
CA PRO A 9 32.09 34.19 -28.02
C PRO A 9 30.59 33.93 -27.88
N GLU A 10 30.05 33.06 -28.75
CA GLU A 10 28.66 32.63 -28.68
C GLU A 10 28.44 31.92 -27.33
N ILE A 11 27.68 32.55 -26.44
CA ILE A 11 27.36 31.99 -25.13
C ILE A 11 26.43 30.79 -25.37
N LYS A 12 27.02 29.61 -25.50
CA LYS A 12 26.30 28.36 -25.64
C LYS A 12 25.77 27.95 -24.27
N VAL A 13 24.57 28.43 -23.95
CA VAL A 13 23.85 28.04 -22.73
C VAL A 13 23.49 26.55 -22.83
N VAL A 14 24.34 25.71 -22.25
CA VAL A 14 24.05 24.28 -22.09
C VAL A 14 23.09 24.17 -20.92
N THR A 15 21.81 23.89 -21.22
CA THR A 15 20.82 23.61 -20.19
C THR A 15 21.07 22.22 -19.62
N GLN A 16 21.63 22.15 -18.40
CA GLN A 16 21.75 20.91 -17.67
C GLN A 16 20.41 20.61 -16.99
N ILE A 17 19.80 19.48 -17.35
CA ILE A 17 18.56 19.02 -16.71
C ILE A 17 18.94 18.42 -15.36
N GLU A 18 18.82 19.21 -14.29
CA GLU A 18 18.99 18.70 -12.94
C GLU A 18 17.70 18.00 -12.49
N LYS A 19 17.74 16.67 -12.36
CA LYS A 19 16.61 15.90 -11.84
C LYS A 19 16.51 16.10 -10.33
N THR A 20 15.37 16.61 -9.86
CA THR A 20 15.06 16.69 -8.43
C THR A 20 15.12 15.31 -7.80
N LYS A 21 16.04 15.11 -6.84
CA LYS A 21 16.15 13.86 -6.08
C LYS A 21 15.04 13.80 -5.05
N VAL A 22 14.01 13.00 -5.33
CA VAL A 22 12.95 12.71 -4.37
C VAL A 22 13.44 11.60 -3.43
N PRO A 23 13.46 11.82 -2.10
CA PRO A 23 13.85 10.78 -1.16
C PRO A 23 12.80 9.66 -1.16
N ILE A 24 13.24 8.41 -1.21
CA ILE A 24 12.38 7.24 -1.10
C ILE A 24 12.03 7.09 0.39
N VAL A 25 10.76 7.23 0.73
CA VAL A 25 10.25 7.04 2.10
C VAL A 25 10.16 5.54 2.39
N ALA A 26 10.41 5.13 3.62
CA ALA A 26 10.25 3.74 4.03
C ALA A 26 8.79 3.27 3.85
N ARG A 27 8.61 2.05 3.37
CA ARG A 27 7.28 1.45 3.21
C ARG A 27 6.57 1.31 4.56
N PRO A 28 5.23 1.46 4.58
CA PRO A 28 4.46 1.19 5.79
C PRO A 28 4.63 -0.27 6.21
N LYS A 29 4.48 -0.53 7.52
CA LYS A 29 4.51 -1.90 8.04
C LYS A 29 3.41 -2.72 7.33
N PRO A 30 3.72 -3.93 6.84
CA PRO A 30 2.71 -4.78 6.22
C PRO A 30 1.59 -5.10 7.21
N ILE A 31 0.37 -5.24 6.70
CA ILE A 31 -0.76 -5.67 7.50
C ILE A 31 -0.59 -7.15 7.85
N ASP A 32 -0.74 -7.45 9.14
CA ASP A 32 -0.74 -8.83 9.64
C ASP A 32 -2.18 -9.14 10.06
N LEU A 33 -2.79 -10.11 9.37
CA LEU A 33 -4.18 -10.48 9.62
C LEU A 33 -4.21 -11.60 10.65
N VAL A 34 -4.92 -11.36 11.74
CA VAL A 34 -5.12 -12.37 12.79
C VAL A 34 -6.07 -13.45 12.27
N ASP A 35 -5.68 -14.71 12.44
CA ASP A 35 -6.55 -15.84 12.13
C ASP A 35 -7.80 -15.80 13.03
N THR A 36 -8.95 -15.55 12.42
CA THR A 36 -10.21 -15.33 13.12
C THR A 36 -11.19 -16.43 12.75
N ARG A 37 -11.63 -17.21 13.73
CA ARG A 37 -12.61 -18.29 13.55
C ARG A 37 -14.02 -17.77 13.79
N VAL A 38 -14.94 -18.07 12.87
CA VAL A 38 -16.36 -17.70 12.96
C VAL A 38 -17.19 -18.96 13.18
N TYR A 39 -17.96 -18.98 14.27
CA TYR A 39 -18.88 -20.07 14.58
C TYR A 39 -20.32 -19.66 14.26
N VAL A 40 -21.04 -20.49 13.53
CA VAL A 40 -22.46 -20.29 13.23
C VAL A 40 -23.30 -21.15 14.16
N VAL A 41 -24.01 -20.48 15.06
CA VAL A 41 -24.80 -21.14 16.10
C VAL A 41 -26.29 -21.00 15.77
N THR A 42 -26.98 -22.12 15.68
CA THR A 42 -28.43 -22.22 15.52
C THR A 42 -29.05 -22.80 16.78
N LYS A 43 -30.38 -22.86 16.83
CA LYS A 43 -31.11 -23.45 17.95
C LYS A 43 -30.70 -24.92 18.19
N ASP A 44 -30.43 -25.65 17.12
CA ASP A 44 -30.21 -27.10 17.20
C ASP A 44 -28.81 -27.47 17.69
N ASN A 45 -27.82 -26.58 17.55
CA ASN A 45 -26.42 -26.82 17.95
C ASN A 45 -25.96 -25.99 19.15
N TYR A 46 -26.86 -25.18 19.75
CA TYR A 46 -26.51 -24.25 20.82
C TYR A 46 -25.94 -24.95 22.05
N GLU A 47 -26.60 -26.02 22.53
CA GLU A 47 -26.16 -26.72 23.74
C GLU A 47 -24.80 -27.40 23.58
N SER A 48 -24.56 -28.04 22.43
CA SER A 48 -23.25 -28.64 22.13
C SER A 48 -22.17 -27.57 21.99
N PHE A 49 -22.47 -26.46 21.31
CA PHE A 49 -21.55 -25.35 21.15
C PHE A 49 -21.12 -24.75 22.49
N VAL A 50 -22.06 -24.47 23.39
CA VAL A 50 -21.75 -23.89 24.71
C VAL A 50 -20.82 -24.83 25.49
N LYS A 51 -21.09 -26.14 25.47
CA LYS A 51 -20.25 -27.12 26.15
C LYS A 51 -18.83 -27.15 25.58
N GLU A 52 -18.69 -27.37 24.28
CA GLU A 52 -17.38 -27.48 23.61
C GLU A 52 -16.57 -26.19 23.71
N PHE A 53 -17.21 -25.03 23.52
CA PHE A 53 -16.56 -23.73 23.59
C PHE A 53 -16.07 -23.41 25.00
N THR A 54 -16.86 -23.73 26.03
CA THR A 54 -16.47 -23.50 27.43
C THR A 54 -15.33 -24.44 27.84
N GLU A 55 -15.33 -25.69 27.36
CA GLU A 55 -14.25 -26.66 27.59
C GLU A 55 -12.92 -26.24 26.92
N GLU A 56 -12.96 -25.67 25.71
CA GLU A 56 -11.75 -25.24 24.98
C GLU A 56 -11.24 -23.85 25.41
N HIS A 57 -12.14 -22.91 25.71
CA HIS A 57 -11.81 -21.48 25.84
C HIS A 57 -12.14 -20.87 27.21
N GLY A 58 -12.82 -21.59 28.09
CA GLY A 58 -13.17 -21.10 29.43
C GLY A 58 -14.49 -20.33 29.44
N GLU A 59 -14.47 -19.06 29.82
CA GLU A 59 -15.69 -18.27 29.99
C GLU A 59 -16.34 -17.88 28.66
N LEU A 60 -17.68 -17.94 28.61
CA LEU A 60 -18.45 -17.65 27.40
C LEU A 60 -19.01 -16.23 27.43
N ALA A 61 -18.61 -15.41 26.45
CA ALA A 61 -19.16 -14.09 26.20
C ALA A 61 -19.68 -14.02 24.75
N TYR A 62 -20.84 -13.40 24.55
CA TYR A 62 -21.47 -13.29 23.24
C TYR A 62 -21.25 -11.90 22.64
N VAL A 63 -20.69 -11.87 21.43
CA VAL A 63 -20.76 -10.72 20.54
C VAL A 63 -21.66 -11.13 19.38
N VAL A 64 -22.81 -10.45 19.24
CA VAL A 64 -23.85 -10.84 18.29
C VAL A 64 -23.94 -9.81 17.17
N LEU A 65 -23.87 -10.29 15.94
CA LEU A 65 -24.13 -9.52 14.73
C LEU A 65 -25.30 -10.16 13.99
N SER A 66 -26.15 -9.35 13.36
CA SER A 66 -27.10 -9.90 12.40
C SER A 66 -26.34 -10.43 11.17
N MET A 67 -26.92 -11.38 10.44
CA MET A 67 -26.28 -11.91 9.22
C MET A 67 -25.98 -10.78 8.21
N LYS A 68 -26.90 -9.82 8.09
CA LYS A 68 -26.72 -8.65 7.24
C LYS A 68 -25.55 -7.77 7.69
N ASP A 69 -25.37 -7.58 8.99
CA ASP A 69 -24.25 -6.78 9.52
C ASP A 69 -22.91 -7.49 9.31
N TYR A 70 -22.87 -8.81 9.44
CA TYR A 70 -21.70 -9.61 9.13
C TYR A 70 -21.31 -9.52 7.65
N GLU A 71 -22.28 -9.62 6.73
CA GLU A 71 -22.07 -9.42 5.30
C GLU A 71 -21.51 -8.01 5.00
N ASN A 72 -22.09 -6.97 5.60
CA ASN A 72 -21.62 -5.60 5.44
C ASN A 72 -20.17 -5.45 5.94
N LEU A 73 -19.84 -6.05 7.09
CA LEU A 73 -18.48 -6.03 7.63
C LEU A 73 -17.50 -6.74 6.69
N ALA A 74 -17.88 -7.90 6.14
CA ALA A 74 -17.05 -8.63 5.19
C ALA A 74 -16.79 -7.82 3.91
N ILE A 75 -17.81 -7.15 3.39
CA ILE A 75 -17.69 -6.24 2.23
C ILE A 75 -16.74 -5.08 2.56
N ASN A 76 -16.91 -4.44 3.72
CA ASN A 76 -16.05 -3.34 4.15
C ASN A 76 -14.57 -3.76 4.25
N ILE A 77 -14.28 -4.94 4.79
CA ILE A 77 -12.91 -5.47 4.87
C ILE A 77 -12.35 -5.74 3.46
N ALA A 78 -13.17 -6.31 2.56
CA ALA A 78 -12.75 -6.54 1.19
C ALA A 78 -12.42 -5.23 0.44
N ASP A 79 -13.23 -4.18 0.64
CA ASP A 79 -12.98 -2.87 0.05
C ASP A 79 -11.74 -2.19 0.64
N LEU A 80 -11.51 -2.30 1.95
CA LEU A 80 -10.29 -1.81 2.58
C LEU A 80 -9.05 -2.51 2.03
N ARG A 81 -9.10 -3.84 1.88
CA ARG A 81 -8.01 -4.61 1.28
C ARG A 81 -7.71 -4.14 -0.14
N ARG A 82 -8.75 -4.00 -0.97
CA ARG A 82 -8.64 -3.48 -2.34
C ARG A 82 -8.02 -2.09 -2.37
N TYR A 83 -8.45 -1.20 -1.48
CA TYR A 83 -7.90 0.15 -1.38
C TYR A 83 -6.41 0.14 -1.04
N ILE A 84 -5.98 -0.69 -0.07
CA ILE A 84 -4.58 -0.82 0.34
C ILE A 84 -3.72 -1.37 -0.81
N GLU A 85 -4.21 -2.38 -1.53
CA GLU A 85 -3.51 -2.97 -2.68
C GLU A 85 -3.30 -1.92 -3.79
N GLN A 86 -4.32 -1.13 -4.12
CA GLN A 86 -4.21 -0.04 -5.10
C GLN A 86 -3.20 1.04 -4.69
N GLN A 87 -3.20 1.45 -3.41
CA GLN A 87 -2.21 2.41 -2.92
C GLN A 87 -0.79 1.86 -3.01
N THR A 88 -0.62 0.55 -2.77
CA THR A 88 0.68 -0.11 -2.88
C THR A 88 1.22 -0.08 -4.31
N GLU A 89 0.36 -0.33 -5.30
CA GLU A 89 0.73 -0.24 -6.73
C GLU A 89 1.17 1.17 -7.13
N ILE A 90 0.48 2.20 -6.64
CA ILE A 90 0.84 3.61 -6.88
C ILE A 90 2.24 3.91 -6.31
N ILE A 91 2.50 3.48 -5.07
CA ILE A 91 3.82 3.65 -4.43
C ILE A 91 4.90 2.98 -5.28
N VAL A 92 4.69 1.72 -5.69
CA VAL A 92 5.64 0.98 -6.53
C VAL A 92 5.88 1.68 -7.88
N TYR A 93 4.83 2.22 -8.50
CA TYR A 93 4.95 2.96 -9.76
C TYR A 93 5.87 4.18 -9.62
N TYR A 94 5.63 5.02 -8.60
CA TYR A 94 6.46 6.22 -8.38
C TYR A 94 7.87 5.89 -7.90
N GLU A 95 8.03 4.87 -7.04
CA GLU A 95 9.36 4.36 -6.67
C GLU A 95 10.16 3.95 -7.90
N ASN A 96 9.53 3.27 -8.86
CA ASN A 96 10.18 2.87 -10.11
C ASN A 96 10.49 4.06 -11.03
N ALA A 97 9.60 5.05 -11.11
CA ALA A 97 9.80 6.25 -11.94
C ALA A 97 10.92 7.16 -11.44
N VAL A 98 11.17 7.19 -10.13
CA VAL A 98 12.22 8.02 -9.49
C VAL A 98 13.59 7.33 -9.49
N LYS A 99 13.67 6.02 -9.76
CA LYS A 99 14.96 5.31 -9.82
C LYS A 99 15.88 5.92 -10.89
N PRO A 100 17.17 6.09 -10.59
CA PRO A 100 18.13 6.61 -11.55
C PRO A 100 18.22 5.69 -12.76
N ASN A 101 18.17 6.26 -13.97
CA ASN A 101 18.29 5.51 -15.20
C ASN A 101 19.78 5.20 -15.44
N PRO A 102 20.21 3.94 -15.65
CA PRO A 102 21.62 3.60 -15.85
C PRO A 102 22.27 4.29 -17.05
N ALA A 103 21.48 4.84 -17.98
CA ALA A 103 21.97 5.62 -19.12
C ALA A 103 22.38 7.08 -18.77
N ASP A 104 22.00 7.60 -17.60
CA ASP A 104 22.32 8.98 -17.22
C ASP A 104 23.68 9.09 -16.49
N ASP A 105 24.19 8.00 -15.93
CA ASP A 105 25.43 7.97 -15.12
C ASP A 105 26.71 7.83 -15.97
N THR A 106 26.58 7.55 -17.28
CA THR A 106 27.71 7.44 -18.22
C THR A 106 28.16 8.79 -18.80
N SER A 107 27.61 9.91 -18.33
CA SER A 107 27.95 11.27 -18.80
C SER A 107 28.83 12.09 -17.84
N LYS A 108 29.34 11.49 -16.76
CA LYS A 108 30.27 12.15 -15.83
C LYS A 108 31.73 11.93 -16.17
#